data_AF-A0A7K1DZF1-F1
#
_entry.id   AF-A0A7K1DZF1-F1
#
_cell.length_a   1.000
_cell.length_b   1.000
_cell.length_c   1.000
_cell.angle_alpha   90.00
_cell.angle_beta   90.00
_cell.angle_gamma   90.00
#
_symmetry.space_group_name_H-M   'P 1'
#
loop_
_entity.id
_entity.type
_entity.pdbx_description
1 polymer ?
#
loop_
_entity_poly.entity_id
_entity_poly.type
_entity_poly.pdbx_seq_one_letter_code
_entity_poly.pdbx_strand_id
1 'polypeptide(L)'
;MPKDASGLLLPGTLGSRREVDESIVRPEYVGRQTPAIYSGDHTYTSDEIEKIRRAGNVASRALDTVGEALRPGMTTDEVDAIAHDVVTSYGAYPSTLGYRGYPKS
;
A
#
# COMPACT_ATOMS: atom_id res chain seq x y z
N MET A 1 -6.58 20.62 10.47
CA MET A 1 -7.36 19.67 9.64
C MET A 1 -8.82 20.12 9.65
N PRO A 2 -9.44 20.37 8.50
CA PRO A 2 -10.84 20.80 8.42
C PRO A 2 -11.79 19.79 9.07
N LYS A 3 -12.78 20.29 9.82
CA LYS A 3 -13.80 19.49 10.49
C LYS A 3 -15.19 19.99 10.15
N ASP A 4 -16.18 19.11 10.15
CA ASP A 4 -17.58 19.49 10.03
C ASP A 4 -18.15 20.03 11.36
N ALA A 5 -19.45 20.39 11.36
CA ALA A 5 -20.13 20.92 12.54
C ALA A 5 -20.24 19.92 13.71
N SER A 6 -20.09 18.62 13.45
CA SER A 6 -20.06 17.57 14.46
C SER A 6 -18.66 17.29 15.01
N GLY A 7 -17.63 17.95 14.46
CA GLY A 7 -16.23 17.78 14.85
C GLY A 7 -15.51 16.64 14.13
N LEU A 8 -16.14 16.00 13.14
CA LEU A 8 -15.53 14.94 12.33
C LEU A 8 -14.64 15.54 11.24
N LEU A 9 -13.59 14.81 10.85
CA LEU A 9 -12.71 15.23 9.76
C LEU A 9 -13.46 15.25 8.43
N LEU A 10 -13.28 16.32 7.66
CA LEU A 10 -13.74 16.34 6.28
C LEU A 10 -12.81 15.49 5.39
N PRO A 11 -13.34 14.66 4.47
CA PRO A 11 -12.53 13.96 3.50
C PRO A 11 -11.68 14.93 2.67
N GLY A 12 -10.42 14.58 2.47
CA GLY A 12 -9.55 15.31 1.55
C GLY A 12 -9.89 15.04 0.08
N THR A 13 -9.28 15.82 -0.82
CA THR A 13 -9.34 15.56 -2.25
C THR A 13 -8.39 14.42 -2.62
N LEU A 14 -8.87 13.45 -3.37
CA LEU A 14 -8.05 12.34 -3.86
C LEU A 14 -7.23 12.80 -5.09
N GLY A 15 -5.91 12.63 -5.03
CA GLY A 15 -5.05 12.73 -6.21
C GLY A 15 -5.30 11.59 -7.19
N SER A 16 -4.74 11.68 -8.40
CA SER A 16 -4.79 10.61 -9.40
C SER A 16 -4.23 9.29 -8.85
N ARG A 17 -4.69 8.18 -9.41
CA ARG A 17 -4.15 6.86 -9.10
C ARG A 17 -2.69 6.79 -9.56
N ARG A 18 -1.81 6.25 -8.73
CA ARG A 18 -0.39 6.02 -9.07
C ARG A 18 -0.24 4.76 -9.90
N GLU A 19 0.62 4.83 -10.91
CA GLU A 19 0.90 3.71 -11.81
C GLU A 19 1.97 2.81 -11.23
N VAL A 20 1.86 1.51 -11.51
CA VAL A 20 2.87 0.51 -11.15
C VAL A 20 3.41 -0.04 -12.46
N ASP A 21 4.73 -0.11 -12.59
CA ASP A 21 5.42 -0.66 -13.75
C ASP A 21 4.89 -2.07 -14.10
N GLU A 22 4.76 -2.37 -15.39
CA GLU A 22 4.20 -3.64 -15.88
C GLU A 22 5.08 -4.86 -15.55
N SER A 23 6.37 -4.67 -15.30
CA SER A 23 7.28 -5.73 -14.88
C SER A 23 7.03 -6.21 -13.44
N ILE A 24 6.35 -5.41 -12.61
CA ILE A 24 6.01 -5.78 -11.23
C ILE A 24 4.79 -6.70 -11.26
N VAL A 25 4.97 -7.91 -10.71
CA VAL A 25 3.89 -8.92 -10.65
C VAL A 25 2.74 -8.39 -9.81
N ARG A 26 1.57 -8.25 -10.46
CA ARG A 26 0.33 -7.81 -9.81
C ARG A 26 -0.34 -8.97 -9.07
N PRO A 27 -0.84 -8.74 -7.85
CA PRO A 27 -1.68 -9.71 -7.16
C PRO A 27 -2.96 -10.02 -7.93
N GLU A 28 -3.49 -11.22 -7.72
CA GLU A 28 -4.65 -11.73 -8.47
C GLU A 28 -5.91 -10.88 -8.37
N TYR A 29 -6.10 -10.16 -7.24
CA TYR A 29 -7.29 -9.37 -6.98
C TYR A 29 -7.35 -8.07 -7.81
N VAL A 30 -6.24 -7.65 -8.42
CA VAL A 30 -6.20 -6.39 -9.17
C VAL A 30 -7.09 -6.52 -10.41
N GLY A 31 -8.15 -5.71 -10.47
CA GLY A 31 -9.17 -5.78 -11.51
C GLY A 31 -10.34 -6.74 -11.21
N ARG A 32 -10.37 -7.37 -10.02
CA ARG A 32 -11.48 -8.20 -9.55
C ARG A 32 -12.32 -7.45 -8.51
N GLN A 33 -13.60 -7.81 -8.40
CA GLN A 33 -14.48 -7.27 -7.35
C GLN A 33 -14.09 -7.77 -5.95
N THR A 34 -13.65 -9.03 -5.86
CA THR A 34 -13.25 -9.68 -4.61
C THR A 34 -11.99 -10.50 -4.83
N PRO A 35 -11.09 -10.59 -3.83
CA PRO A 35 -9.99 -11.53 -3.87
C PRO A 35 -10.50 -12.98 -3.89
N ALA A 36 -9.67 -13.90 -4.36
CA ALA A 36 -9.92 -15.33 -4.21
C ALA A 36 -10.00 -15.72 -2.72
N ILE A 37 -10.88 -16.67 -2.40
CA ILE A 37 -10.95 -17.23 -1.04
C ILE A 37 -9.66 -18.02 -0.80
N TYR A 38 -8.95 -17.69 0.28
CA TYR A 38 -7.78 -18.45 0.70
C TYR A 38 -8.19 -19.86 1.14
N SER A 39 -7.52 -20.87 0.62
CA SER A 39 -7.82 -22.29 0.87
C SER A 39 -6.61 -23.09 1.38
N GLY A 40 -5.57 -22.42 1.88
CA GLY A 40 -4.36 -23.07 2.40
C GLY A 40 -4.43 -23.41 3.90
N ASP A 41 -3.37 -24.01 4.42
CA ASP A 41 -3.28 -24.57 5.78
C ASP A 41 -2.48 -23.70 6.78
N HIS A 42 -2.14 -22.46 6.41
CA HIS A 42 -1.32 -21.52 7.19
C HIS A 42 0.02 -22.08 7.69
N THR A 43 0.52 -23.17 7.10
CA THR A 43 1.83 -23.73 7.40
C THR A 43 2.78 -23.35 6.27
N TYR A 44 3.89 -22.70 6.62
CA TYR A 44 4.84 -22.18 5.64
C TYR A 44 6.13 -22.98 5.65
N THR A 45 6.62 -23.32 4.46
CA THR A 45 7.96 -23.86 4.25
C THR A 45 9.02 -22.81 4.55
N SER A 46 10.28 -23.23 4.73
CA SER A 46 11.38 -22.30 4.96
C SER A 46 11.55 -21.28 3.82
N ASP A 47 11.31 -21.69 2.57
CA ASP A 47 11.38 -20.79 1.40
C ASP A 47 10.26 -19.75 1.39
N GLU A 48 9.05 -20.13 1.80
CA GLU A 48 7.92 -19.19 1.93
C GLU A 48 8.15 -18.22 3.08
N ILE A 49 8.68 -18.67 4.21
CA ILE A 49 9.07 -17.81 5.33
C ILE A 49 10.12 -16.78 4.87
N GLU A 50 11.08 -17.18 4.05
CA GLU A 50 12.07 -16.25 3.51
C GLU A 50 11.45 -15.23 2.53
N LYS A 51 10.48 -15.63 1.71
CA LYS A 51 9.70 -14.68 0.88
C LYS A 51 8.93 -13.68 1.75
N ILE A 52 8.27 -14.16 2.81
CA ILE A 52 7.54 -13.32 3.77
C ILE A 52 8.51 -12.34 4.44
N ARG A 53 9.69 -12.79 4.88
CA ARG A 53 10.73 -11.95 5.48
C ARG A 53 11.17 -10.83 4.52
N ARG A 54 11.41 -11.16 3.25
CA ARG A 54 11.76 -10.16 2.23
C ARG A 54 10.65 -9.13 2.02
N ALA A 55 9.38 -9.56 1.92
CA ALA A 55 8.24 -8.64 1.81
C ALA A 55 8.10 -7.75 3.05
N GLY A 56 8.26 -8.31 4.25
CA GLY A 56 8.24 -7.56 5.52
C GLY A 56 9.35 -6.51 5.61
N ASN A 57 10.56 -6.81 5.13
CA ASN A 57 11.65 -5.85 5.08
C ASN A 57 11.33 -4.65 4.17
N VAL A 58 10.68 -4.87 3.01
CA VAL A 58 10.24 -3.79 2.13
C VAL A 58 9.18 -2.92 2.81
N ALA A 59 8.20 -3.55 3.47
CA ALA A 59 7.17 -2.83 4.21
C ALA A 59 7.76 -2.00 5.37
N SER A 60 8.72 -2.54 6.11
CA SER A 60 9.44 -1.82 7.16
C SER A 60 10.16 -0.59 6.60
N ARG A 61 10.89 -0.75 5.48
CA ARG A 61 11.59 0.37 4.84
C ARG A 61 10.64 1.46 4.36
N ALA A 62 9.48 1.09 3.83
CA ALA A 62 8.45 2.06 3.45
C ALA A 62 7.94 2.84 4.67
N LEU A 63 7.68 2.16 5.78
CA LEU A 63 7.25 2.81 7.03
C LEU A 63 8.32 3.75 7.59
N ASP A 64 9.58 3.31 7.64
CA ASP A 64 10.70 4.12 8.12
C ASP A 64 10.87 5.39 7.25
N THR A 65 10.88 5.22 5.92
CA THR A 65 11.05 6.33 4.96
C THR A 65 9.90 7.34 5.07
N VAL A 66 8.65 6.85 5.17
CA VAL A 66 7.50 7.73 5.42
C VAL A 66 7.69 8.47 6.74
N GLY A 67 8.03 7.77 7.82
CA GLY A 67 8.23 8.34 9.14
C GLY A 67 9.26 9.46 9.17
N GLU A 68 10.38 9.28 8.48
CA GLU A 68 11.44 10.29 8.35
C GLU A 68 10.99 11.54 7.57
N ALA A 69 10.10 11.36 6.58
CA ALA A 69 9.61 12.45 5.75
C ALA A 69 8.48 13.28 6.40
N LEU A 70 7.76 12.71 7.37
CA LEU A 70 6.57 13.34 7.97
C LEU A 70 6.89 14.70 8.60
N ARG A 71 6.14 15.72 8.17
CA ARG A 71 6.18 17.07 8.75
C ARG A 71 4.81 17.74 8.70
N PRO A 72 4.51 18.69 9.62
CA PRO A 72 3.27 19.45 9.58
C PRO A 72 3.05 20.12 8.23
N GLY A 73 1.81 20.06 7.74
CA GLY A 73 1.40 20.63 6.45
C GLY A 73 1.44 19.66 5.28
N MET A 74 2.02 18.46 5.43
CA MET A 74 1.90 17.41 4.42
C MET A 74 0.48 16.87 4.33
N THR A 75 0.07 16.54 3.12
CA THR A 75 -1.15 15.80 2.82
C THR A 75 -0.93 14.29 2.97
N THR A 76 -2.01 13.55 3.23
CA THR A 76 -1.94 12.08 3.23
C THR A 76 -1.68 11.51 1.83
N ASP A 77 -1.94 12.27 0.77
CA ASP A 77 -1.63 11.87 -0.61
C ASP A 77 -0.12 11.95 -0.92
N GLU A 78 0.59 12.92 -0.34
CA GLU A 78 2.06 12.97 -0.37
C GLU A 78 2.69 11.83 0.44
N VAL A 79 2.07 11.46 1.56
CA VAL A 79 2.50 10.31 2.37
C VAL A 79 2.32 9.00 1.60
N ASP A 80 1.17 8.81 0.95
CA ASP A 80 0.91 7.69 0.03
C ASP A 80 1.95 7.62 -1.10
N ALA A 81 2.33 8.77 -1.67
CA ALA A 81 3.36 8.85 -2.71
C ALA A 81 4.68 8.23 -2.27
N ILE A 82 5.16 8.60 -1.09
CA ILE A 82 6.44 8.10 -0.57
C ILE A 82 6.37 6.60 -0.35
N ALA A 83 5.29 6.09 0.26
CA ALA A 83 5.11 4.67 0.46
C ALA A 83 5.06 3.89 -0.88
N HIS A 84 4.32 4.43 -1.85
CA HIS A 84 4.20 3.86 -3.19
C HIS A 84 5.56 3.76 -3.89
N ASP A 85 6.32 4.86 -3.90
CA ASP A 85 7.61 4.94 -4.56
C ASP A 85 8.62 3.99 -3.92
N VAL A 86 8.64 3.90 -2.58
CA VAL A 86 9.50 2.94 -1.89
C VAL A 86 9.13 1.51 -2.28
N VAL A 87 7.86 1.11 -2.14
CA VAL A 87 7.43 -0.27 -2.43
C VAL A 87 7.75 -0.67 -3.88
N THR A 88 7.44 0.20 -4.84
CA THR A 88 7.70 -0.06 -6.26
C THR A 88 9.18 -0.06 -6.62
N SER A 89 10.01 0.74 -5.94
CA SER A 89 11.48 0.72 -6.13
C SER A 89 12.13 -0.63 -5.75
N TYR A 90 11.48 -1.43 -4.90
CA TYR A 90 11.90 -2.79 -4.57
C TYR A 90 11.30 -3.86 -5.51
N GLY A 91 10.63 -3.46 -6.58
CA GLY A 91 9.92 -4.37 -7.49
C GLY A 91 8.71 -5.05 -6.84
N ALA A 92 8.16 -4.45 -5.78
CA ALA A 92 6.99 -4.97 -5.08
C ALA A 92 5.73 -4.19 -5.45
N TYR A 93 4.58 -4.85 -5.37
CA TYR A 93 3.28 -4.22 -5.62
C TYR A 93 2.67 -3.70 -4.30
N PRO A 94 2.18 -2.45 -4.24
CA PRO A 94 1.48 -1.94 -3.06
C PRO A 94 0.14 -2.65 -2.86
N SER A 95 0.04 -3.47 -1.81
CA SER A 95 -1.06 -4.43 -1.65
C SER A 95 -2.45 -3.83 -1.50
N THR A 96 -2.58 -2.56 -1.10
CA THR A 96 -3.91 -1.94 -0.99
C THR A 96 -4.40 -1.44 -2.35
N LEU A 97 -3.50 -1.18 -3.30
CA LEU A 97 -3.82 -0.58 -4.58
C LEU A 97 -4.69 -1.50 -5.43
N GLY A 98 -5.95 -1.10 -5.60
CA GLY A 98 -6.96 -1.87 -6.33
C GLY A 98 -7.60 -3.00 -5.52
N TYR A 99 -7.21 -3.23 -4.27
CA TYR A 99 -7.85 -4.22 -3.41
C TYR A 99 -9.31 -3.81 -3.16
N ARG A 100 -10.27 -4.57 -3.69
CA ARG A 100 -11.71 -4.24 -3.67
C ARG A 100 -12.00 -2.82 -4.15
N GLY A 101 -11.23 -2.33 -5.13
CA GLY A 101 -11.36 -0.98 -5.67
C GLY A 101 -10.74 0.14 -4.83
N TYR A 102 -9.96 -0.17 -3.79
CA TYR A 102 -9.26 0.85 -3.01
C TYR A 102 -8.26 1.65 -3.89
N PRO A 103 -8.26 3.00 -3.84
CA PRO A 103 -7.59 3.82 -4.86
C PRO A 103 -6.14 4.21 -4.57
N LYS A 104 -5.61 3.86 -3.38
CA LYS A 104 -4.29 4.27 -2.87
C LYS A 104 -3.43 3.04 -2.49
N SER A 105 -2.19 3.25 -2.05
CA SER A 105 -1.11 2.24 -1.99
C SER A 105 -0.87 1.68 -0.60
#